data_AF-A0A2V6CS51-F1
#
_entry.id   AF-A0A2V6CS51-F1
#
_cell.length_a   1.000
_cell.length_b   1.000
_cell.length_c   1.000
_cell.angle_alpha   90.00
_cell.angle_beta   90.00
_cell.angle_gamma   90.00
#
_symmetry.space_group_name_H-M   'P 1'
#
loop_
_entity.id
_entity.type
_entity.pdbx_description
1 polymer ?
#
loop_
_entity_poly.entity_id
_entity_poly.type
_entity_poly.pdbx_seq_one_letter_code
_entity_poly.pdbx_strand_id
1 'polypeptide(L)'
;RENLVRLDQLLSRHNFFDCQTVLQLQHPQTHRKALLLQADMDVDADGSDADRMPIGTGAPTNFKPSTSYRWPKKTGAPNPYLAGTEEKLKRAEDEYALKTTTQERKRDLRSAIAQLRAEVFTLKKFSFLIGATDPYVVVPSAFTQGKDGVKVGDYVLVVFGDAIYPAIVGDIGPNDKVGEASLRIARQINPLSTPYNRPVSDLKVTYLIFPGTAEKPFGPPNLDKLQMRCGALVKEIGGASLPLYHWENIIPPPPTPTPTPLVSPSPVISASPSVSPSPTFAFPIPSPAGSLPESPTLAPTSSPLAKPTP
;
A
#
# COMPACT_ATOMS: atom_id res chain seq x y z
N ARG A 1 -13.81 2.57 23.61
CA ARG A 1 -14.36 2.90 24.96
C ARG A 1 -13.26 3.25 25.97
N GLU A 2 -12.13 2.55 26.02
CA GLU A 2 -11.06 2.76 27.02
C GLU A 2 -10.41 4.15 26.98
N ASN A 3 -10.25 4.77 25.80
CA ASN A 3 -9.67 6.11 25.68
C ASN A 3 -10.49 7.21 26.38
N LEU A 4 -11.78 7.02 26.65
CA LEU A 4 -12.62 8.01 27.35
C LEU A 4 -12.29 8.16 28.85
N VAL A 5 -11.41 7.30 29.40
CA VAL A 5 -10.98 7.35 30.81
C VAL A 5 -9.56 7.94 30.95
N ARG A 6 -8.90 8.29 29.84
CA ARG A 6 -7.53 8.82 29.78
C ARG A 6 -7.50 10.33 30.00
N LEU A 7 -7.77 10.76 31.24
CA LEU A 7 -7.68 12.16 31.67
C LEU A 7 -6.26 12.76 31.55
N ASP A 8 -5.25 11.92 31.30
CA ASP A 8 -3.89 12.30 30.94
C ASP A 8 -3.75 12.78 29.48
N GLN A 9 -4.69 12.45 28.59
CA GLN A 9 -4.67 12.95 27.22
C GLN A 9 -5.36 14.32 27.11
N LEU A 10 -4.58 15.33 26.75
CA LEU A 10 -5.08 16.66 26.40
C LEU A 10 -6.13 16.57 25.29
N LEU A 11 -7.32 17.10 25.55
CA LEU A 11 -8.41 17.23 24.57
C LEU A 11 -8.01 18.23 23.47
N SER A 12 -7.46 17.69 22.38
CA SER A 12 -7.25 18.38 21.12
C SER A 12 -8.43 18.14 20.17
N ARG A 13 -8.58 18.96 19.11
CA ARG A 13 -9.63 18.75 18.09
C ARG A 13 -9.65 17.31 17.55
N HIS A 14 -8.45 16.80 17.24
CA HIS A 14 -8.15 15.43 16.83
C HIS A 14 -8.81 14.34 17.71
N ASN A 15 -8.92 14.54 19.02
CA ASN A 15 -9.46 13.55 19.96
C ASN A 15 -10.95 13.77 20.30
N PHE A 16 -11.61 14.75 19.69
CA PHE A 16 -12.98 15.14 20.06
C PHE A 16 -13.97 15.12 18.89
N PHE A 17 -13.54 15.47 17.67
CA PHE A 17 -14.32 15.27 16.44
C PHE A 17 -13.41 14.96 15.26
N ASP A 18 -13.67 13.83 14.61
CA ASP A 18 -13.09 13.36 13.34
C ASP A 18 -14.05 13.57 12.15
N CYS A 19 -15.36 13.55 12.40
CA CYS A 19 -16.42 13.73 11.40
C CYS A 19 -17.35 14.91 11.73
N GLN A 20 -17.55 15.79 10.74
CA GLN A 20 -18.50 16.91 10.81
C GLN A 20 -19.89 16.54 10.26
N THR A 21 -19.95 15.77 9.19
CA THR A 21 -21.18 15.61 8.39
C THR A 21 -21.17 14.31 7.59
N VAL A 22 -22.32 13.65 7.57
CA VAL A 22 -22.60 12.44 6.78
C VAL A 22 -23.88 12.68 6.00
N LEU A 23 -23.83 12.64 4.66
CA LEU A 23 -25.00 12.81 3.80
C LEU A 23 -25.08 11.65 2.80
N GLN A 24 -26.18 10.89 2.86
CA GLN A 24 -26.54 9.95 1.81
C GLN A 24 -27.30 10.71 0.72
N LEU A 25 -26.71 10.77 -0.48
CA LEU A 25 -27.20 11.55 -1.61
C LEU A 25 -27.69 10.62 -2.73
N GLN A 26 -28.71 11.06 -3.46
CA GLN A 26 -29.14 10.45 -4.72
C GLN A 26 -29.47 11.55 -5.74
N HIS A 27 -28.77 11.56 -6.87
CA HIS A 27 -29.01 12.54 -7.92
C HIS A 27 -30.36 12.28 -8.62
N PRO A 28 -31.25 13.26 -8.77
CA PRO A 28 -32.66 12.99 -9.08
C PRO A 28 -32.93 12.38 -10.46
N GLN A 29 -32.17 12.74 -11.51
CA GLN A 29 -32.41 12.26 -12.88
C GLN A 29 -31.63 10.98 -13.23
N THR A 30 -30.41 10.82 -12.73
CA THR A 30 -29.55 9.64 -13.01
C THR A 30 -29.71 8.54 -11.97
N HIS A 31 -30.34 8.85 -10.84
CA HIS A 31 -30.44 8.00 -9.65
C HIS A 31 -29.09 7.53 -9.08
N ARG A 32 -27.97 8.13 -9.50
CA ARG A 32 -26.63 7.86 -8.94
C ARG A 32 -26.64 8.21 -7.46
N LYS A 33 -26.35 7.19 -6.63
CA LYS A 33 -26.13 7.36 -5.20
C LYS A 33 -24.69 7.73 -4.90
N ALA A 34 -24.51 8.54 -3.87
CA ALA A 34 -23.22 8.85 -3.28
C ALA A 34 -23.35 8.94 -1.75
N LEU A 35 -22.28 8.64 -1.02
CA LEU A 35 -22.14 8.94 0.40
C LEU A 35 -21.09 10.03 0.53
N LEU A 36 -21.48 11.20 1.02
CA LEU A 36 -20.58 12.28 1.36
C LEU A 36 -20.25 12.21 2.86
N LEU A 37 -18.95 12.18 3.18
CA LEU A 37 -18.43 12.36 4.53
C LEU A 37 -17.58 13.64 4.55
N GLN A 38 -17.76 14.49 5.55
CA GLN A 38 -16.87 15.62 5.84
C GLN A 38 -16.08 15.30 7.11
N ALA A 39 -14.75 15.27 7.01
CA ALA A 39 -13.86 14.78 8.06
C ALA A 39 -12.50 15.50 8.05
N ASP A 40 -11.64 15.16 9.01
CA ASP A 40 -10.19 15.40 8.89
C ASP A 40 -9.53 14.36 7.97
N MET A 41 -8.20 14.24 7.99
CA MET A 41 -7.51 13.11 7.34
C MET A 41 -6.33 12.61 8.16
N ASP A 42 -6.49 11.40 8.68
CA ASP A 42 -5.44 10.53 9.19
C ASP A 42 -4.85 9.62 8.09
N VAL A 43 -3.74 8.96 8.44
CA VAL A 43 -2.93 8.18 7.51
C VAL A 43 -3.08 6.68 7.75
N ASP A 44 -3.54 5.96 6.73
CA ASP A 44 -3.31 4.52 6.63
C ASP A 44 -2.02 4.24 5.84
N ALA A 45 -1.19 3.35 6.38
CA ALA A 45 0.05 2.90 5.76
C ALA A 45 0.04 1.39 5.43
N ASP A 46 -1.07 0.71 5.70
CA ASP A 46 -1.21 -0.74 5.65
C ASP A 46 -1.12 -1.34 4.25
N GLY A 47 -1.04 -2.67 4.24
CA GLY A 47 -1.08 -3.49 3.04
C GLY A 47 0.28 -3.77 2.40
N SER A 48 0.30 -4.76 1.51
CA SER A 48 1.50 -5.27 0.86
C SER A 48 1.16 -6.08 -0.39
N ASP A 49 2.05 -6.07 -1.40
CA ASP A 49 1.90 -6.91 -2.58
C ASP A 49 3.26 -7.45 -3.03
N ALA A 50 3.49 -8.74 -2.82
CA ALA A 50 4.73 -9.41 -3.21
C ALA A 50 4.94 -9.48 -4.73
N ASP A 51 3.88 -9.39 -5.53
CA ASP A 51 3.94 -9.41 -7.00
C ASP A 51 4.38 -8.04 -7.59
N ARG A 52 4.28 -6.95 -6.80
CA ARG A 52 4.65 -5.58 -7.21
C ARG A 52 5.82 -5.00 -6.41
N MET A 53 5.88 -5.27 -5.11
CA MET A 53 6.86 -4.77 -4.14
C MET A 53 7.32 -5.92 -3.25
N PRO A 54 8.29 -6.75 -3.69
CA PRO A 54 8.76 -7.91 -2.93
C PRO A 54 9.57 -7.55 -1.67
N ILE A 55 10.01 -6.30 -1.54
CA ILE A 55 10.72 -5.78 -0.36
C ILE A 55 9.74 -4.98 0.50
N GLY A 56 9.63 -5.33 1.78
CA GLY A 56 8.81 -4.58 2.74
C GLY A 56 9.42 -3.22 3.08
N THR A 57 8.69 -2.13 2.84
CA THR A 57 9.06 -0.79 3.34
C THR A 57 8.75 -0.69 4.82
N GLY A 58 9.77 -0.48 5.66
CA GLY A 58 9.76 -0.65 7.12
C GLY A 58 8.43 -0.32 7.82
N ALA A 59 7.83 -1.35 8.41
CA ALA A 59 6.49 -1.29 8.99
C ALA A 59 6.40 -0.40 10.24
N PRO A 60 5.48 0.58 10.31
CA PRO A 60 5.16 1.30 11.55
C PRO A 60 4.51 0.38 12.60
N THR A 61 4.47 0.80 13.87
CA THR A 61 4.07 -0.03 15.02
C THR A 61 2.67 -0.65 14.90
N ASN A 62 1.74 0.07 14.27
CA ASN A 62 0.34 -0.36 14.11
C ASN A 62 0.07 -1.03 12.74
N PHE A 63 1.09 -1.23 11.91
CA PHE A 63 0.98 -1.72 10.54
C PHE A 63 0.35 -3.11 10.45
N LYS A 64 -0.63 -3.25 9.56
CA LYS A 64 -1.13 -4.55 9.09
C LYS A 64 -0.66 -4.79 7.66
N PRO A 65 -0.09 -5.97 7.34
CA PRO A 65 0.31 -6.30 5.97
C PRO A 65 -0.86 -6.53 4.99
N SER A 66 -2.12 -6.41 5.43
CA SER A 66 -3.31 -6.76 4.65
C SER A 66 -4.46 -5.76 4.80
N THR A 67 -4.88 -5.15 3.70
CA THR A 67 -6.14 -4.38 3.58
C THR A 67 -7.33 -5.29 3.27
N SER A 68 -8.56 -4.81 3.48
CA SER A 68 -9.78 -5.54 3.09
C SER A 68 -9.88 -5.76 1.57
N TYR A 69 -9.49 -4.76 0.76
CA TYR A 69 -9.34 -4.92 -0.69
C TYR A 69 -8.13 -5.82 -0.98
N ARG A 70 -8.37 -6.95 -1.63
CA ARG A 70 -7.36 -7.98 -1.90
C ARG A 70 -7.70 -8.84 -3.11
N TRP A 71 -6.68 -9.38 -3.75
CA TRP A 71 -6.79 -10.25 -4.94
C TRP A 71 -5.87 -11.47 -4.83
N PRO A 72 -6.14 -12.58 -5.55
CA PRO A 72 -5.25 -13.73 -5.56
C PRO A 72 -3.87 -13.36 -6.11
N LYS A 73 -2.81 -13.89 -5.49
CA LYS A 73 -1.43 -13.67 -5.94
C LYS A 73 -1.19 -14.30 -7.32
N LYS A 74 -0.32 -13.67 -8.10
CA LYS A 74 0.13 -14.13 -9.42
C LYS A 74 1.45 -14.90 -9.35
N THR A 75 2.32 -14.60 -8.39
CA THR A 75 3.62 -15.27 -8.23
C THR A 75 3.69 -16.11 -6.96
N GLY A 76 4.67 -17.03 -6.93
CA GLY A 76 5.03 -17.79 -5.73
C GLY A 76 5.91 -17.02 -4.73
N ALA A 77 6.21 -15.72 -4.96
CA ALA A 77 7.06 -14.95 -4.06
C ALA A 77 6.40 -14.83 -2.67
N PRO A 78 7.11 -15.09 -1.56
CA PRO A 78 6.55 -14.94 -0.23
C PRO A 78 6.17 -13.47 0.03
N ASN A 79 5.16 -13.23 0.86
CA ASN A 79 4.88 -11.87 1.33
C ASN A 79 6.01 -11.43 2.28
N PRO A 80 6.57 -10.21 2.16
CA PRO A 80 7.73 -9.79 2.97
C PRO A 80 7.47 -9.82 4.48
N TYR A 81 6.21 -9.74 4.92
CA TYR A 81 5.83 -9.79 6.34
C TYR A 81 5.48 -11.20 6.84
N LEU A 82 5.35 -12.18 5.94
CA LEU A 82 4.90 -13.54 6.26
C LEU A 82 5.77 -14.22 7.32
N ALA A 83 7.10 -14.19 7.15
CA ALA A 83 8.02 -14.87 8.07
C ALA A 83 7.93 -14.31 9.50
N GLY A 84 7.75 -12.99 9.64
CA GLY A 84 7.54 -12.34 10.93
C GLY A 84 6.21 -12.72 11.59
N THR A 85 5.13 -12.87 10.80
CA THR A 85 3.84 -13.34 11.33
C THR A 85 3.87 -14.84 11.65
N GLU A 86 4.58 -15.68 10.89
CA GLU A 86 4.80 -17.10 11.22
C GLU A 86 5.63 -17.27 12.50
N GLU A 87 6.64 -16.43 12.73
CA GLU A 87 7.40 -16.45 14.00
C GLU A 87 6.55 -15.97 15.19
N LYS A 88 5.71 -14.93 15.02
CA LYS A 88 4.72 -14.52 16.04
C LYS A 88 3.75 -15.65 16.36
N LEU A 89 3.24 -16.35 15.34
CA LEU A 89 2.36 -17.51 15.49
C LEU A 89 3.03 -18.61 16.31
N LYS A 90 4.24 -19.02 15.91
CA LYS A 90 5.00 -20.05 16.62
C LYS A 90 5.20 -19.67 18.09
N ARG A 91 5.63 -18.44 18.38
CA ARG A 91 5.83 -17.96 19.76
C ARG A 91 4.55 -18.01 20.60
N ALA A 92 3.40 -17.69 20.02
CA ALA A 92 2.10 -17.80 20.70
C ALA A 92 1.68 -19.27 20.95
N GLU A 93 1.95 -20.17 19.99
CA GLU A 93 1.69 -21.61 20.13
C GLU A 93 2.60 -22.26 21.18
N ASP A 94 3.89 -21.90 21.21
CA ASP A 94 4.85 -22.31 22.22
C ASP A 94 4.42 -21.83 23.63
N GLU A 95 4.04 -20.55 23.78
CA GLU A 95 3.53 -20.00 25.06
C GLU A 95 2.23 -20.69 25.53
N TYR A 96 1.35 -21.07 24.60
CA TYR A 96 0.11 -21.78 24.90
C TYR A 96 0.37 -23.22 25.38
N ALA A 97 1.40 -23.88 24.85
CA ALA A 97 1.81 -25.22 25.25
C ALA A 97 2.43 -25.30 26.65
N LEU A 98 3.02 -24.20 27.16
CA LEU A 98 3.62 -24.17 28.49
C LEU A 98 2.62 -24.52 29.61
N LYS A 99 3.08 -25.29 30.60
CA LYS A 99 2.27 -25.69 31.77
C LYS A 99 2.05 -24.56 32.78
N THR A 100 2.89 -23.52 32.74
CA THR A 100 2.89 -22.36 33.65
C THR A 100 1.92 -21.25 33.25
N THR A 101 1.49 -21.21 31.99
CA THR A 101 0.62 -20.15 31.45
C THR A 101 -0.80 -20.22 32.04
N THR A 102 -1.29 -19.10 32.57
CA THR A 102 -2.59 -19.02 33.27
C THR A 102 -3.78 -19.30 32.36
N GLN A 103 -4.93 -19.71 32.92
CA GLN A 103 -6.12 -20.04 32.12
C GLN A 103 -6.70 -18.84 31.36
N GLU A 104 -6.61 -17.64 31.93
CA GLU A 104 -6.96 -16.39 31.26
C GLU A 104 -6.01 -16.10 30.08
N ARG A 105 -4.70 -16.13 30.32
CA ARG A 105 -3.71 -15.96 29.23
C ARG A 105 -3.87 -17.03 28.14
N LYS A 106 -4.24 -18.27 28.50
CA LYS A 106 -4.58 -19.33 27.54
C LYS A 106 -5.89 -19.06 26.77
N ARG A 107 -6.87 -18.35 27.31
CA ARG A 107 -8.04 -17.88 26.54
C ARG A 107 -7.59 -16.90 25.47
N ASP A 108 -6.78 -15.92 25.85
CA ASP A 108 -6.39 -14.83 24.96
C ASP A 108 -5.40 -15.29 23.88
N LEU A 109 -4.49 -16.20 24.23
CA LEU A 109 -3.63 -16.91 23.28
C LEU A 109 -4.42 -17.73 22.26
N ARG A 110 -5.54 -18.39 22.61
CA ARG A 110 -6.38 -19.09 21.62
C ARG A 110 -6.91 -18.12 20.56
N SER A 111 -7.37 -16.95 20.98
CA SER A 111 -7.84 -15.89 20.07
C SER A 111 -6.70 -15.38 19.17
N ALA A 112 -5.53 -15.08 19.74
CA ALA A 112 -4.36 -14.62 19.01
C ALA A 112 -3.84 -15.66 18.01
N ILE A 113 -3.75 -16.94 18.39
CA ILE A 113 -3.34 -18.05 17.51
C ILE A 113 -4.35 -18.20 16.35
N ALA A 114 -5.65 -18.09 16.61
CA ALA A 114 -6.67 -18.16 15.55
C ALA A 114 -6.54 -17.00 14.55
N GLN A 115 -6.31 -15.77 15.04
CA GLN A 115 -6.07 -14.59 14.21
C GLN A 115 -4.78 -14.72 13.39
N LEU A 116 -3.65 -15.08 14.02
CA LEU A 116 -2.36 -15.24 13.36
C LEU A 116 -2.37 -16.36 12.30
N ARG A 117 -3.07 -17.48 12.55
CA ARG A 117 -3.27 -18.53 11.52
C ARG A 117 -4.07 -18.02 10.32
N ALA A 118 -5.10 -17.21 10.55
CA ALA A 118 -5.88 -16.60 9.47
C ALA A 118 -5.07 -15.55 8.69
N GLU A 119 -4.21 -14.77 9.37
CA GLU A 119 -3.28 -13.82 8.76
C GLU A 119 -2.25 -14.55 7.88
N VAL A 120 -1.56 -15.58 8.41
CA VAL A 120 -0.60 -16.42 7.67
C VAL A 120 -1.22 -17.03 6.42
N PHE A 121 -2.44 -17.58 6.50
CA PHE A 121 -3.17 -18.07 5.34
C PHE A 121 -3.47 -16.96 4.32
N THR A 122 -3.86 -15.79 4.81
CA THR A 122 -4.24 -14.63 3.99
C THR A 122 -3.04 -14.04 3.24
N LEU A 123 -1.88 -13.89 3.91
CA LEU A 123 -0.61 -13.42 3.30
C LEU A 123 0.02 -14.44 2.33
N LYS A 124 -0.25 -15.73 2.51
CA LYS A 124 0.15 -16.79 1.56
C LYS A 124 -0.68 -16.78 0.28
N LYS A 125 -1.97 -16.41 0.36
CA LYS A 125 -2.94 -16.56 -0.74
C LYS A 125 -3.25 -15.28 -1.52
N PHE A 126 -3.15 -14.11 -0.88
CA PHE A 126 -3.60 -12.85 -1.47
C PHE A 126 -2.49 -11.77 -1.48
N SER A 127 -2.66 -10.83 -2.39
CA SER A 127 -1.99 -9.54 -2.43
C SER A 127 -2.99 -8.42 -2.16
N PHE A 128 -2.49 -7.29 -1.68
CA PHE A 128 -3.27 -6.21 -1.10
C PHE A 128 -2.91 -4.87 -1.76
N LEU A 129 -3.64 -3.82 -1.40
CA LEU A 129 -3.18 -2.46 -1.67
C LEU A 129 -1.91 -2.17 -0.86
N ILE A 130 -1.20 -1.11 -1.20
CA ILE A 130 -0.03 -0.63 -0.47
C ILE A 130 -0.25 0.85 -0.14
N GLY A 131 -0.38 1.21 1.14
CA GLY A 131 -0.66 2.59 1.56
C GLY A 131 0.30 3.63 0.97
N ALA A 132 1.56 3.26 0.73
CA ALA A 132 2.56 4.13 0.13
C ALA A 132 2.45 4.32 -1.40
N THR A 133 1.75 3.45 -2.15
CA THR A 133 1.72 3.48 -3.63
C THR A 133 0.34 3.43 -4.28
N ASP A 134 -0.69 2.98 -3.57
CA ASP A 134 -2.06 2.85 -4.10
C ASP A 134 -2.98 3.92 -3.48
N PRO A 135 -3.70 4.72 -4.29
CA PRO A 135 -4.61 5.73 -3.77
C PRO A 135 -5.93 5.09 -3.30
N TYR A 136 -6.09 4.95 -2.00
CA TYR A 136 -7.30 4.43 -1.37
C TYR A 136 -7.67 5.17 -0.08
N VAL A 137 -8.92 4.95 0.38
CA VAL A 137 -9.45 5.42 1.66
C VAL A 137 -9.91 4.27 2.53
N VAL A 138 -10.00 4.50 3.83
CA VAL A 138 -10.56 3.57 4.83
C VAL A 138 -11.95 4.08 5.23
N VAL A 139 -12.93 3.17 5.30
CA VAL A 139 -14.33 3.51 5.61
C VAL A 139 -14.78 2.80 6.88
N PRO A 140 -15.38 3.48 7.87
CA PRO A 140 -15.95 2.84 9.06
C PRO A 140 -16.89 1.68 8.72
N SER A 141 -16.76 0.58 9.46
CA SER A 141 -17.62 -0.60 9.29
C SER A 141 -19.13 -0.27 9.39
N ALA A 142 -19.51 0.77 10.14
CA ALA A 142 -20.87 1.28 10.25
C ALA A 142 -21.49 1.66 8.89
N PHE A 143 -20.72 2.22 7.96
CA PHE A 143 -21.21 2.63 6.63
C PHE A 143 -21.25 1.49 5.61
N THR A 144 -20.81 0.27 5.97
CA THR A 144 -20.85 -0.91 5.09
C THR A 144 -22.19 -1.65 5.10
N GLN A 145 -23.09 -1.29 6.02
CA GLN A 145 -24.31 -2.04 6.31
C GLN A 145 -25.52 -1.56 5.47
N GLY A 146 -26.49 -2.46 5.29
CA GLY A 146 -27.72 -2.17 4.55
C GLY A 146 -27.61 -2.23 3.02
N LYS A 147 -28.72 -1.94 2.33
CA LYS A 147 -28.87 -2.09 0.87
C LYS A 147 -27.87 -1.24 0.08
N ASP A 148 -27.70 0.00 0.53
CA ASP A 148 -26.87 1.03 -0.10
C ASP A 148 -25.53 1.24 0.63
N GLY A 149 -25.15 0.31 1.51
CA GLY A 149 -23.89 0.34 2.25
C GLY A 149 -22.68 0.30 1.33
N VAL A 150 -21.65 1.05 1.72
CA VAL A 150 -20.36 1.15 1.02
C VAL A 150 -19.64 -0.19 1.00
N LYS A 151 -19.08 -0.57 -0.15
CA LYS A 151 -18.36 -1.83 -0.33
C LYS A 151 -16.90 -1.58 -0.65
N VAL A 152 -16.07 -2.48 -0.15
CA VAL A 152 -14.65 -2.60 -0.54
C VAL A 152 -14.55 -2.60 -2.07
N GLY A 153 -13.73 -1.71 -2.61
CA GLY A 153 -13.54 -1.52 -4.04
C GLY A 153 -14.48 -0.51 -4.71
N ASP A 154 -15.47 0.05 -4.01
CA ASP A 154 -16.27 1.17 -4.53
C ASP A 154 -15.35 2.38 -4.81
N TYR A 155 -15.65 3.11 -5.88
CA TYR A 155 -14.91 4.32 -6.23
C TYR A 155 -15.26 5.47 -5.27
N VAL A 156 -14.27 6.32 -5.00
CA VAL A 156 -14.39 7.48 -4.12
C VAL A 156 -13.54 8.63 -4.65
N LEU A 157 -13.97 9.85 -4.37
CA LEU A 157 -13.15 11.05 -4.52
C LEU A 157 -12.85 11.64 -3.16
N VAL A 158 -11.59 12.01 -2.96
CA VAL A 158 -11.16 12.79 -1.80
C VAL A 158 -10.92 14.22 -2.29
N VAL A 159 -11.68 15.17 -1.74
CA VAL A 159 -11.60 16.59 -2.11
C VAL A 159 -10.97 17.36 -0.95
N PHE A 160 -9.95 18.16 -1.25
CA PHE A 160 -9.29 19.03 -0.28
C PHE A 160 -8.71 20.26 -0.99
N GLY A 161 -9.15 21.46 -0.58
CA GLY A 161 -8.85 22.69 -1.31
C GLY A 161 -9.28 22.59 -2.78
N ASP A 162 -8.45 23.11 -3.69
CA ASP A 162 -8.69 23.08 -5.13
C ASP A 162 -8.23 21.77 -5.82
N ALA A 163 -8.21 20.64 -5.10
CA ALA A 163 -7.79 19.34 -5.60
C ALA A 163 -8.83 18.23 -5.35
N ILE A 164 -9.03 17.38 -6.36
CA ILE A 164 -9.93 16.21 -6.35
C ILE A 164 -9.10 14.97 -6.66
N TYR A 165 -8.91 14.08 -5.68
CA TYR A 165 -8.08 12.89 -5.79
C TYR A 165 -8.93 11.62 -6.02
N PRO A 166 -8.79 10.93 -7.17
CA PRO A 166 -9.43 9.63 -7.41
C PRO A 166 -8.88 8.54 -6.52
N ALA A 167 -9.75 7.75 -5.90
CA ALA A 167 -9.36 6.66 -5.02
C ALA A 167 -10.40 5.53 -5.00
N ILE A 168 -10.08 4.42 -4.32
CA ILE A 168 -11.01 3.32 -4.02
C ILE A 168 -11.20 3.16 -2.51
N VAL A 169 -12.31 2.55 -2.09
CA VAL A 169 -12.49 2.05 -0.72
C VAL A 169 -11.59 0.83 -0.53
N GLY A 170 -10.44 1.05 0.13
CA GLY A 170 -9.35 0.08 0.24
C GLY A 170 -9.40 -0.79 1.48
N ASP A 171 -9.76 -0.21 2.63
CA ASP A 171 -9.96 -0.96 3.88
C ASP A 171 -11.24 -0.54 4.62
N ILE A 172 -11.67 -1.38 5.58
CA ILE A 172 -12.82 -1.14 6.43
C ILE A 172 -12.33 -0.92 7.87
N GLY A 173 -12.46 0.32 8.33
CA GLY A 173 -12.02 0.76 9.66
C GLY A 173 -12.99 0.39 10.79
N PRO A 174 -12.60 0.70 12.04
CA PRO A 174 -13.50 0.58 13.19
C PRO A 174 -14.69 1.55 13.07
N ASN A 175 -15.73 1.34 13.88
CA ASN A 175 -16.96 2.15 13.81
C ASN A 175 -16.80 3.59 14.32
N ASP A 176 -15.75 3.86 15.09
CA ASP A 176 -15.47 5.09 15.83
C ASP A 176 -14.25 5.86 15.31
N LYS A 177 -13.89 5.68 14.02
CA LYS A 177 -12.90 6.50 13.31
C LYS A 177 -13.23 6.72 11.84
N VAL A 178 -13.54 7.94 11.47
CA VAL A 178 -13.75 8.45 10.10
C VAL A 178 -12.45 9.14 9.60
N GLY A 179 -12.38 9.49 8.31
CA GLY A 179 -11.33 10.39 7.81
C GLY A 179 -9.95 9.75 7.73
N GLU A 180 -9.82 8.55 7.15
CA GLU A 180 -8.51 7.87 7.04
C GLU A 180 -8.21 7.52 5.57
N ALA A 181 -6.99 7.80 5.12
CA ALA A 181 -6.57 7.63 3.73
C ALA A 181 -5.12 7.15 3.60
N SER A 182 -4.87 6.42 2.52
CA SER A 182 -3.54 5.93 2.14
C SER A 182 -2.44 7.01 2.24
N LEU A 183 -1.27 6.63 2.74
CA LEU A 183 -0.05 7.45 2.82
C LEU A 183 0.31 8.13 1.49
N ARG A 184 -0.07 7.54 0.34
CA ARG A 184 0.02 8.17 -0.98
C ARG A 184 -0.84 9.44 -1.09
N ILE A 185 -2.12 9.39 -0.72
CA ILE A 185 -3.01 10.56 -0.72
C ILE A 185 -2.52 11.59 0.30
N ALA A 186 -2.14 11.12 1.50
CA ALA A 186 -1.63 11.99 2.55
C ALA A 186 -0.40 12.79 2.09
N ARG A 187 0.60 12.12 1.49
CA ARG A 187 1.80 12.78 0.95
C ARG A 187 1.52 13.70 -0.23
N GLN A 188 0.48 13.43 -1.01
CA GLN A 188 0.08 14.29 -2.12
C GLN A 188 -0.56 15.61 -1.65
N ILE A 189 -1.20 15.60 -0.47
CA ILE A 189 -1.77 16.78 0.20
C ILE A 189 -0.70 17.51 1.02
N ASN A 190 0.15 16.76 1.74
CA ASN A 190 1.21 17.29 2.59
C ASN A 190 2.46 16.39 2.48
N PRO A 191 3.53 16.81 1.78
CA PRO A 191 4.73 15.99 1.59
C PRO A 191 5.42 15.54 2.89
N LEU A 192 5.17 16.21 4.02
CA LEU A 192 5.70 15.82 5.33
C LEU A 192 4.93 14.66 5.99
N SER A 193 3.88 14.13 5.33
CA SER A 193 3.06 13.05 5.89
C SER A 193 3.81 11.72 6.05
N THR A 194 3.59 11.10 7.20
CA THR A 194 4.13 9.80 7.61
C THR A 194 3.02 9.02 8.33
N PRO A 195 3.20 7.72 8.62
CA PRO A 195 2.23 6.95 9.43
C PRO A 195 1.97 7.51 10.84
N TYR A 196 2.72 8.53 11.28
CA TYR A 196 2.55 9.22 12.56
C TYR A 196 2.40 10.75 12.40
N ASN A 197 2.36 11.27 11.17
CA ASN A 197 2.20 12.69 10.89
C ASN A 197 1.12 12.89 9.82
N ARG A 198 -0.05 13.34 10.26
CA ARG A 198 -1.25 13.45 9.44
C ARG A 198 -1.23 14.67 8.50
N PRO A 199 -1.85 14.57 7.31
CA PRO A 199 -1.91 15.66 6.34
C PRO A 199 -2.86 16.79 6.77
N VAL A 200 -4.00 16.48 7.40
CA VAL A 200 -5.06 17.46 7.72
C VAL A 200 -5.66 17.19 9.11
N SER A 201 -5.72 18.24 9.95
CA SER A 201 -6.23 18.17 11.34
C SER A 201 -7.49 19.02 11.61
N ASP A 202 -8.03 19.65 10.57
CA ASP A 202 -9.35 20.32 10.57
C ASP A 202 -10.32 19.49 9.73
N LEU A 203 -11.63 19.63 9.98
CA LEU A 203 -12.72 18.92 9.29
C LEU A 203 -12.97 19.44 7.85
N LYS A 204 -11.90 19.50 7.04
CA LYS A 204 -11.86 20.17 5.72
C LYS A 204 -11.78 19.20 4.53
N VAL A 205 -11.75 17.90 4.77
CA VAL A 205 -11.66 16.88 3.72
C VAL A 205 -13.04 16.31 3.43
N THR A 206 -13.44 16.34 2.16
CA THR A 206 -14.69 15.71 1.71
C THR A 206 -14.40 14.37 1.04
N TYR A 207 -14.97 13.29 1.56
CA TYR A 207 -14.92 11.96 0.96
C TYR A 207 -16.26 11.70 0.27
N LEU A 208 -16.26 11.71 -1.07
CA LEU A 208 -17.45 11.45 -1.88
C LEU A 208 -17.35 10.05 -2.48
N ILE A 209 -17.94 9.07 -1.78
CA ILE A 209 -17.95 7.65 -2.13
C ILE A 209 -19.14 7.38 -3.05
N PHE A 210 -19.00 6.47 -4.02
CA PHE A 210 -20.08 6.05 -4.92
C PHE A 210 -20.46 4.57 -4.67
N PRO A 211 -21.45 4.28 -3.79
CA PRO A 211 -21.77 2.90 -3.40
C PRO A 211 -22.20 2.01 -4.57
N GLY A 212 -21.76 0.75 -4.56
CA GLY A 212 -22.13 -0.25 -5.57
C GLY A 212 -21.47 -0.02 -6.94
N THR A 213 -20.28 0.57 -6.97
CA THR A 213 -19.45 0.76 -8.16
C THR A 213 -18.25 -0.19 -8.22
N ALA A 214 -18.00 -0.97 -7.17
CA ALA A 214 -16.92 -1.94 -7.05
C ALA A 214 -16.89 -2.98 -8.18
N GLU A 215 -15.86 -2.90 -9.04
CA GLU A 215 -15.67 -3.82 -10.14
C GLU A 215 -14.97 -5.11 -9.69
N LYS A 216 -15.35 -6.25 -10.28
CA LYS A 216 -14.81 -7.58 -9.94
C LYS A 216 -14.43 -8.35 -11.22
N PRO A 217 -13.41 -9.24 -11.17
CA PRO A 217 -12.56 -9.57 -10.01
C PRO A 217 -11.65 -8.41 -9.58
N PHE A 218 -11.27 -8.39 -8.31
CA PHE A 218 -10.28 -7.44 -7.79
C PHE A 218 -8.88 -7.74 -8.32
N GLY A 219 -8.03 -6.72 -8.37
CA GLY A 219 -6.65 -6.79 -8.85
C GLY A 219 -5.88 -5.50 -8.50
N PRO A 220 -4.60 -5.39 -8.89
CA PRO A 220 -3.83 -4.17 -8.70
C PRO A 220 -4.54 -2.95 -9.31
N PRO A 221 -4.59 -1.79 -8.63
CA PRO A 221 -5.23 -0.59 -9.18
C PRO A 221 -4.63 -0.16 -10.53
N ASN A 222 -5.47 -0.02 -11.55
CA ASN A 222 -5.12 0.67 -12.78
C ASN A 222 -5.49 2.15 -12.64
N LEU A 223 -4.48 3.02 -12.67
CA LEU A 223 -4.61 4.43 -12.27
C LEU A 223 -5.35 5.27 -13.33
N ASP A 224 -5.15 4.99 -14.62
CA ASP A 224 -5.89 5.63 -15.72
C ASP A 224 -7.39 5.29 -15.67
N LYS A 225 -7.70 4.00 -15.47
CA LYS A 225 -9.07 3.51 -15.29
C LYS A 225 -9.70 4.10 -14.04
N LEU A 226 -8.96 4.21 -12.95
CA LEU A 226 -9.44 4.87 -11.72
C LEU A 226 -9.87 6.32 -11.99
N GLN A 227 -8.99 7.13 -12.59
CA GLN A 227 -9.31 8.51 -12.95
C GLN A 227 -10.51 8.60 -13.91
N MET A 228 -10.54 7.77 -14.96
CA MET A 228 -11.61 7.71 -15.95
C MET A 228 -12.97 7.33 -15.33
N ARG A 229 -13.01 6.34 -14.43
CA ARG A 229 -14.25 5.83 -13.82
C ARG A 229 -14.80 6.80 -12.77
N CYS A 230 -13.94 7.39 -11.94
CA CYS A 230 -14.33 8.49 -11.06
C CYS A 230 -14.85 9.70 -11.86
N GLY A 231 -14.20 10.05 -12.99
CA GLY A 231 -14.62 11.15 -13.87
C GLY A 231 -15.95 10.90 -14.59
N ALA A 232 -16.32 9.64 -14.82
CA ALA A 232 -17.66 9.27 -15.30
C ALA A 232 -18.71 9.43 -14.19
N LEU A 233 -18.46 8.86 -13.00
CA LEU A 233 -19.38 8.90 -11.85
C LEU A 233 -19.69 10.32 -11.38
N VAL A 234 -18.72 11.23 -11.48
CA VAL A 234 -18.90 12.68 -11.23
C VAL A 234 -19.85 13.33 -12.23
N LYS A 235 -19.76 13.00 -13.51
CA LYS A 235 -20.66 13.54 -14.54
C LYS A 235 -22.11 13.09 -14.32
N GLU A 236 -22.31 11.89 -13.75
CA GLU A 236 -23.63 11.39 -13.36
C GLU A 236 -24.29 12.17 -12.21
N ILE A 237 -23.57 13.04 -11.49
CA ILE A 237 -24.10 13.86 -10.37
C ILE A 237 -24.00 15.39 -10.61
N GLY A 238 -23.72 15.82 -11.84
CA GLY A 238 -23.63 17.23 -12.23
C GLY A 238 -22.25 17.71 -12.70
N GLY A 239 -21.21 16.88 -12.57
CA GLY A 239 -19.84 17.24 -12.96
C GLY A 239 -18.99 17.79 -11.81
N ALA A 240 -17.74 18.11 -12.13
CA ALA A 240 -16.83 18.84 -11.25
C ALA A 240 -16.28 20.05 -12.01
N SER A 241 -16.08 21.16 -11.30
CA SER A 241 -15.46 22.39 -11.82
C SER A 241 -13.94 22.26 -12.00
N LEU A 242 -13.32 21.29 -11.31
CA LEU A 242 -11.88 21.06 -11.27
C LEU A 242 -11.52 19.72 -11.91
N PRO A 243 -10.34 19.60 -12.55
CA PRO A 243 -9.86 18.33 -13.08
C PRO A 243 -9.55 17.34 -11.95
N LEU A 244 -9.88 16.07 -12.17
CA LEU A 244 -9.49 14.97 -11.28
C LEU A 244 -7.98 14.72 -11.40
N TYR A 245 -7.31 14.60 -10.27
CA TYR A 245 -5.86 14.34 -10.19
C TYR A 245 -5.45 13.08 -10.96
N HIS A 246 -4.32 13.15 -11.67
CA HIS A 246 -3.76 12.02 -12.42
C HIS A 246 -2.66 11.35 -11.60
N TRP A 247 -2.78 10.04 -11.34
CA TRP A 247 -1.85 9.30 -10.51
C TRP A 247 -0.79 8.59 -11.36
N GLU A 248 0.46 9.04 -11.28
CA GLU A 248 1.60 8.36 -11.91
C GLU A 248 1.86 6.97 -11.31
N ASN A 249 2.40 6.04 -12.10
CA ASN A 249 2.86 4.76 -11.55
C ASN A 249 4.26 4.91 -10.94
N ILE A 250 4.34 4.91 -9.61
CA ILE A 250 5.59 5.04 -8.84
C ILE A 250 6.19 3.69 -8.42
N ILE A 251 5.60 2.57 -8.85
CA ILE A 251 6.12 1.22 -8.57
C ILE A 251 7.19 0.90 -9.64
N PRO A 252 8.44 0.57 -9.25
CA PRO A 252 9.48 0.20 -10.20
C PRO A 252 9.07 -0.96 -11.11
N PRO A 253 9.49 -0.99 -12.38
CA PRO A 253 9.28 -2.16 -13.22
C PRO A 253 9.99 -3.39 -12.59
N PRO A 254 9.41 -4.59 -12.68
CA PRO A 254 10.07 -5.80 -12.22
C PRO A 254 11.41 -5.97 -12.96
N PRO A 255 12.47 -6.49 -12.30
CA PRO A 255 13.78 -6.62 -12.92
C PRO A 255 13.68 -7.50 -14.16
N THR A 256 14.06 -6.94 -15.31
CA THR A 256 14.15 -7.69 -16.58
C THR A 256 15.00 -8.93 -16.37
N PRO A 257 14.57 -10.13 -16.78
CA PRO A 257 15.39 -11.32 -16.66
C PRO A 257 16.67 -11.13 -17.48
N THR A 258 17.82 -11.12 -16.80
CA THR A 258 19.13 -11.11 -17.45
C THR A 258 19.17 -12.26 -18.45
N PRO A 259 19.46 -12.02 -19.75
CA PRO A 259 19.45 -13.08 -20.74
C PRO A 259 20.52 -14.11 -20.37
N THR A 260 20.09 -15.34 -20.05
CA THR A 260 20.98 -16.46 -19.82
C THR A 260 21.91 -16.60 -21.03
N PRO A 261 23.24 -16.62 -20.85
CA PRO A 261 24.16 -16.74 -21.98
C PRO A 261 23.86 -18.02 -22.74
N LEU A 262 23.56 -17.88 -24.04
CA LEU A 262 23.21 -19.00 -24.91
C LEU A 262 24.44 -19.92 -25.03
N VAL A 263 24.36 -21.11 -24.41
CA VAL A 263 25.41 -22.12 -24.52
C VAL A 263 25.36 -22.70 -25.93
N SER A 264 26.24 -22.22 -26.81
CA SER A 264 26.40 -22.77 -28.15
C SER A 264 26.70 -24.27 -28.09
N PRO A 265 25.92 -25.14 -28.76
CA PRO A 265 26.18 -26.57 -28.76
C PRO A 265 27.43 -26.88 -29.60
N SER A 266 28.35 -27.67 -29.04
CA SER A 266 29.52 -28.19 -29.75
C SER A 266 29.09 -29.09 -30.93
N PRO A 267 29.77 -29.02 -32.09
CA PRO A 267 29.38 -29.78 -33.27
C PRO A 267 29.66 -31.28 -33.12
N VAL A 268 28.71 -32.11 -33.55
CA VAL A 268 28.86 -33.57 -33.65
C VAL A 268 29.48 -33.92 -35.01
N ILE A 269 30.50 -34.77 -35.01
CA ILE A 269 31.24 -35.17 -36.22
C ILE A 269 30.56 -36.38 -36.88
N SER A 270 30.41 -36.34 -38.21
CA SER A 270 30.12 -37.51 -39.06
C SER A 270 30.65 -37.29 -40.48
N ALA A 271 30.72 -38.35 -41.29
CA ALA A 271 31.80 -38.51 -42.27
C ALA A 271 31.65 -37.78 -43.63
N SER A 272 32.78 -37.20 -44.05
CA SER A 272 33.41 -37.15 -45.39
C SER A 272 32.81 -38.00 -46.53
N PRO A 273 32.98 -37.62 -47.83
CA PRO A 273 34.32 -37.29 -48.35
C PRO A 273 34.52 -36.22 -49.45
N SER A 274 35.75 -35.69 -49.43
CA SER A 274 36.68 -35.42 -50.56
C SER A 274 36.99 -33.97 -51.01
N VAL A 275 38.25 -33.83 -51.44
CA VAL A 275 38.94 -32.73 -52.17
C VAL A 275 39.39 -31.49 -51.35
N SER A 276 40.70 -31.22 -51.48
CA SER A 276 41.54 -30.17 -50.85
C SER A 276 41.67 -28.93 -51.79
N PRO A 277 42.44 -27.83 -51.50
CA PRO A 277 43.40 -27.61 -50.40
C PRO A 277 43.38 -26.23 -49.68
N SER A 278 44.27 -26.15 -48.67
CA SER A 278 44.60 -25.05 -47.72
C SER A 278 45.49 -23.93 -48.35
N PRO A 279 46.12 -22.94 -47.62
CA PRO A 279 46.48 -22.79 -46.18
C PRO A 279 45.89 -21.47 -45.55
N THR A 280 46.39 -20.72 -44.54
CA THR A 280 47.71 -20.58 -43.85
C THR A 280 47.63 -19.86 -42.47
N PHE A 281 48.22 -20.46 -41.41
CA PHE A 281 48.71 -19.85 -40.11
C PHE A 281 47.68 -19.12 -39.19
N ALA A 282 47.70 -19.14 -37.84
CA ALA A 282 48.72 -19.20 -36.76
C ALA A 282 49.35 -17.81 -36.41
N PHE A 283 49.58 -17.37 -35.16
CA PHE A 283 49.73 -17.99 -33.81
C PHE A 283 49.15 -17.13 -32.65
N PRO A 284 49.06 -17.62 -31.38
CA PRO A 284 48.59 -16.88 -30.19
C PRO A 284 49.70 -16.37 -29.22
N ILE A 285 49.38 -15.43 -28.30
CA ILE A 285 50.18 -15.11 -27.08
C ILE A 285 49.36 -14.26 -26.05
N PRO A 286 49.71 -14.18 -24.73
CA PRO A 286 48.77 -13.87 -23.64
C PRO A 286 48.94 -12.51 -22.88
N SER A 287 48.17 -12.33 -21.80
CA SER A 287 48.07 -11.17 -20.88
C SER A 287 49.34 -10.81 -20.09
N PRO A 288 49.40 -9.60 -19.48
CA PRO A 288 49.34 -9.54 -18.01
C PRO A 288 48.48 -8.36 -17.45
N ALA A 289 48.70 -7.94 -16.20
CA ALA A 289 47.75 -7.17 -15.36
C ALA A 289 48.31 -5.88 -14.71
N GLY A 290 47.40 -5.12 -14.06
CA GLY A 290 47.65 -3.94 -13.20
C GLY A 290 46.44 -2.98 -13.25
N SER A 291 46.17 -2.08 -12.30
CA SER A 291 46.58 -1.90 -10.88
C SER A 291 45.81 -0.69 -10.32
N LEU A 292 45.43 -0.67 -9.02
CA LEU A 292 44.82 0.51 -8.37
C LEU A 292 45.86 1.64 -8.15
N PRO A 293 45.45 2.91 -7.93
CA PRO A 293 45.27 3.35 -6.53
C PRO A 293 44.18 4.42 -6.24
N GLU A 294 43.72 4.38 -4.98
CA GLU A 294 43.41 5.49 -4.05
C GLU A 294 42.41 6.64 -4.34
N SER A 295 41.74 7.04 -3.25
CA SER A 295 40.91 8.25 -3.10
C SER A 295 41.55 9.20 -2.08
N PRO A 296 41.18 10.49 -2.04
CA PRO A 296 41.38 11.33 -0.85
C PRO A 296 40.06 11.70 -0.14
N THR A 297 40.12 11.76 1.19
CA THR A 297 39.03 12.13 2.10
C THR A 297 38.88 13.66 2.21
N LEU A 298 37.66 14.14 2.48
CA LEU A 298 37.43 15.49 3.03
C LEU A 298 36.63 15.43 4.34
N ALA A 299 37.01 16.29 5.28
CA ALA A 299 36.43 16.41 6.62
C ALA A 299 35.64 17.74 6.76
N PRO A 300 34.71 17.86 7.74
CA PRO A 300 33.72 18.94 7.76
C PRO A 300 34.23 20.24 8.41
N THR A 301 33.64 21.37 8.00
CA THR A 301 33.76 22.69 8.63
C THR A 301 32.47 23.09 9.35
N SER A 302 32.59 23.99 10.33
CA SER A 302 31.54 24.32 11.31
C SER A 302 30.72 25.58 11.00
N SER A 303 29.62 25.74 11.73
CA SER A 303 28.58 26.77 11.56
C SER A 303 29.04 28.21 11.88
N PRO A 304 28.15 29.19 11.63
CA PRO A 304 27.76 30.08 12.74
C PRO A 304 26.25 30.10 13.04
N LEU A 305 25.93 30.72 14.18
CA LEU A 305 24.63 30.74 14.85
C LEU A 305 23.80 31.98 14.46
N ALA A 306 22.48 31.83 14.26
CA ALA A 306 21.54 32.94 14.09
C ALA A 306 20.70 33.17 15.37
N LYS A 307 20.39 34.44 15.69
CA LYS A 307 19.54 34.84 16.83
C LYS A 307 18.15 35.29 16.36
N PRO A 308 17.07 35.02 17.12
CA PRO A 308 15.75 35.61 16.90
C PRO A 308 15.58 36.95 17.63
N THR A 309 14.81 37.87 17.04
CA THR A 309 14.26 39.11 17.66
C THR A 309 13.25 39.77 16.72
N PRO A 310 12.23 40.49 17.24
CA PRO A 310 11.55 40.34 18.53
C PRO A 310 10.22 39.58 18.41
#